data_AF-A0A8S0XSL5-F1
#
_entry.id   AF-A0A8S0XSL5-F1
#
_cell.length_a   1.000
_cell.length_b   1.000
_cell.length_c   1.000
_cell.angle_alpha   90.00
_cell.angle_beta   90.00
_cell.angle_gamma   90.00
#
_symmetry.space_group_name_H-M   'P 1'
#
loop_
_entity.id
_entity.type
_entity.pdbx_description
1 polymer ?
#
loop_
_entity_poly.entity_id
_entity_poly.type
_entity_poly.pdbx_seq_one_letter_code
_entity_poly.pdbx_strand_id
1 'polypeptide(L)'
;MYKFESGNLTQLWGEELSETIPRAVVFIKKVETLVAFGMESGTVVHKDAETAAQKSTCVFSSSIRSVGVCPTTGNYIIDNMKTGFDLYTPNRTAPARSFDQGVFAEKGKVAVCGSDHGNVYVFGVTSTEPQQILKHGRKEEMIQTVKAAITGEKHIIATASSGRKFEIKVWEKGIRSGSTSRERQETISFMTVLNVLLFVVLCWMTAGTWLPPVADVHEKINFVAIQVSHMLNLHTNGQPAILDDVKKVITRMDEDMLRKVLQIK
;
A
#
# COMPACT_ATOMS: atom_id res chain seq x y z
N MET A 1 34.60 -18.53 13.01
CA MET A 1 34.66 -17.18 12.40
C MET A 1 35.98 -17.01 11.68
N TYR A 2 35.95 -16.48 10.46
CA TYR A 2 37.15 -16.18 9.68
C TYR A 2 37.15 -14.69 9.31
N LYS A 3 38.33 -14.07 9.29
CA LYS A 3 38.58 -12.74 8.75
C LYS A 3 39.22 -12.88 7.38
N PHE A 4 38.64 -12.26 6.35
CA PHE A 4 39.27 -12.16 5.04
C PHE A 4 39.92 -10.79 4.89
N GLU A 5 41.24 -10.74 4.76
CA GLU A 5 42.02 -9.51 4.66
C GLU A 5 43.21 -9.71 3.73
N SER A 6 43.39 -8.81 2.75
CA SER A 6 44.49 -8.85 1.79
C SER A 6 44.64 -10.18 1.05
N GLY A 7 43.52 -10.83 0.71
CA GLY A 7 43.51 -12.13 0.03
C GLY A 7 43.70 -13.35 0.94
N ASN A 8 43.94 -13.15 2.23
CA ASN A 8 44.13 -14.22 3.21
C ASN A 8 42.89 -14.41 4.07
N LEU A 9 42.54 -15.67 4.33
CA LEU A 9 41.47 -16.05 5.24
C LEU A 9 42.09 -16.54 6.56
N THR A 10 42.01 -15.73 7.61
CA THR A 10 42.56 -16.06 8.93
C THR A 10 41.43 -16.49 9.87
N GLN A 11 41.58 -17.65 10.51
CA GLN A 11 40.63 -18.08 11.53
C GLN A 11 40.77 -17.20 12.77
N LEU A 12 39.68 -16.55 13.19
CA LEU A 12 39.65 -15.77 14.43
C LEU A 12 39.36 -16.67 15.63
N TRP A 13 38.34 -17.50 15.49
CA TRP A 13 37.93 -18.48 16.50
C TRP A 13 37.05 -19.55 15.84
N GLY A 14 36.96 -20.71 16.48
CA GLY A 14 36.07 -21.80 16.08
C GLY A 14 35.44 -22.41 17.32
N GLU A 15 34.26 -22.98 17.15
CA GLU A 15 33.55 -23.62 18.26
C GLU A 15 32.69 -24.76 17.73
N GLU A 16 32.58 -25.80 18.55
CA GLU A 16 31.76 -26.97 18.29
C GLU A 16 30.53 -26.90 19.18
N LEU A 17 29.35 -27.11 18.59
CA LEU A 17 28.11 -27.27 19.36
C LEU A 17 27.99 -28.73 19.74
N SER A 18 28.17 -29.03 21.03
CA SER A 18 27.99 -30.39 21.53
C SER A 18 26.54 -30.83 21.34
N GLU A 19 26.35 -32.06 20.86
CA GLU A 19 25.05 -32.76 20.83
C GLU A 19 23.99 -32.20 19.86
N THR A 20 24.35 -31.34 18.90
CA THR A 20 23.42 -30.92 17.85
C THR A 20 24.11 -30.55 16.54
N ILE A 21 23.42 -30.78 15.41
CA ILE A 21 23.90 -30.34 14.11
C ILE A 21 23.57 -28.84 13.93
N PRO A 22 24.57 -27.96 13.72
CA PRO A 22 24.32 -26.55 13.45
C PRO A 22 23.58 -26.41 12.13
N ARG A 23 22.39 -25.80 12.16
CA ARG A 23 21.53 -25.65 10.99
C ARG A 23 21.66 -24.29 10.32
N ALA A 24 21.74 -23.24 11.13
CA ALA A 24 21.82 -21.87 10.64
C ALA A 24 22.72 -21.05 11.56
N VAL A 25 23.42 -20.09 10.97
CA VAL A 25 24.20 -19.08 11.68
C VAL A 25 23.83 -17.73 11.09
N VAL A 26 23.48 -16.78 11.95
CA VAL A 26 23.09 -15.44 11.54
C VAL A 26 23.73 -14.40 12.44
N PHE A 27 23.98 -13.23 11.88
CA PHE A 27 24.44 -12.06 12.62
C PHE A 27 23.25 -11.14 12.90
N ILE A 28 23.12 -10.71 14.15
CA ILE A 28 22.11 -9.73 14.58
C ILE A 28 22.80 -8.53 15.23
N LYS A 29 22.03 -7.47 15.52
CA LYS A 29 22.51 -6.25 16.18
C LYS A 29 23.78 -5.68 15.50
N LYS A 30 23.69 -5.42 14.18
CA LYS A 30 24.82 -4.89 13.40
C LYS A 30 26.11 -5.71 13.51
N VAL A 31 25.98 -7.04 13.53
CA VAL A 31 27.11 -7.99 13.55
C VAL A 31 27.79 -8.15 14.92
N GLU A 32 27.28 -7.52 15.99
CA GLU A 32 27.82 -7.68 17.35
C GLU A 32 27.51 -9.05 17.98
N THR A 33 26.41 -9.68 17.55
CA THR A 33 25.97 -10.97 18.10
C THR A 33 25.79 -11.97 16.98
N LEU A 34 26.47 -13.10 17.12
CA LEU A 34 26.26 -14.31 16.31
C LEU A 34 25.20 -15.18 17.00
N VAL A 35 24.24 -15.65 16.22
CA VAL A 35 23.22 -16.60 16.69
C VAL A 35 23.34 -17.89 15.90
N ALA A 36 23.58 -18.98 16.60
CA ALA A 36 23.65 -20.32 16.04
C ALA A 36 22.41 -21.12 16.44
N PHE A 37 21.83 -21.84 15.48
CA PHE A 37 20.62 -22.65 15.65
C PHE A 37 20.97 -24.13 15.47
N GLY A 38 20.68 -24.95 16.48
CA GLY A 38 20.83 -26.41 16.46
C GLY A 38 19.58 -27.09 15.91
N MET A 39 19.77 -28.05 15.00
CA MET A 39 18.70 -28.72 14.28
C MET A 39 17.83 -29.59 15.19
N GLU A 40 18.39 -30.66 15.77
CA GLU A 40 17.58 -31.66 16.49
C GLU A 40 17.08 -31.15 17.84
N SER A 41 17.95 -30.46 18.57
CA SER A 41 17.65 -30.01 19.93
C SER A 41 16.76 -28.77 19.99
N GLY A 42 16.65 -28.02 18.89
CA GLY A 42 16.01 -26.70 18.90
C GLY A 42 16.82 -25.64 19.67
N THR A 43 18.08 -25.93 20.00
CA THR A 43 18.95 -25.01 20.76
C THR A 43 19.25 -23.77 19.94
N VAL A 44 19.17 -22.61 20.57
CA VAL A 44 19.64 -21.33 20.04
C VAL A 44 20.69 -20.76 20.96
N VAL A 45 21.89 -20.56 20.43
CA VAL A 45 23.02 -20.04 21.18
C VAL A 45 23.35 -18.65 20.64
N HIS A 46 23.29 -17.65 21.52
CA HIS A 46 23.74 -16.28 21.23
C HIS A 46 25.17 -16.12 21.72
N LYS A 47 26.04 -15.64 20.84
CA LYS A 47 27.46 -15.42 21.10
C LYS A 47 27.88 -14.03 20.70
N ASP A 48 28.87 -13.52 21.39
CA ASP A 48 29.61 -12.36 20.96
C ASP A 48 30.38 -12.69 19.67
N ALA A 49 30.23 -11.85 18.64
CA ALA A 49 30.85 -12.12 17.34
C ALA A 49 32.38 -11.96 17.35
N GLU A 50 32.92 -11.13 18.23
CA GLU A 50 34.36 -10.87 18.32
C GLU A 50 35.06 -11.88 19.24
N THR A 51 34.49 -12.12 20.43
CA THR A 51 35.14 -12.89 21.50
C THR A 51 34.67 -14.34 21.59
N ALA A 52 33.66 -14.76 20.82
CA ALA A 52 32.97 -16.05 20.94
C ALA A 52 32.26 -16.31 22.28
N ALA A 53 32.29 -15.35 23.22
CA ALA A 53 31.69 -15.49 24.53
C ALA A 53 30.18 -15.75 24.41
N GLN A 54 29.68 -16.79 25.09
CA GLN A 54 28.26 -17.10 25.10
C GLN A 54 27.50 -16.04 25.90
N LYS A 55 26.55 -15.35 25.25
CA LYS A 55 25.69 -14.33 25.85
C LYS A 55 24.43 -14.95 26.46
N SER A 56 23.81 -15.90 25.75
CA SER A 56 22.61 -16.60 26.22
C SER A 56 22.36 -17.87 25.43
N THR A 57 21.63 -18.80 26.02
CA THR A 57 21.15 -20.01 25.34
C THR A 57 19.68 -20.20 25.65
N CYS A 58 18.89 -20.58 24.65
CA CYS A 58 17.53 -21.04 24.83
C CYS A 58 17.26 -22.28 23.98
N VAL A 59 16.14 -22.94 24.24
CA VAL A 59 15.74 -24.17 23.54
C VAL A 59 14.30 -24.00 23.10
N PHE A 60 14.04 -24.18 21.81
CA PHE A 60 12.68 -24.23 21.29
C PHE A 60 12.06 -25.59 21.51
N SER A 61 10.73 -25.65 21.55
CA SER A 61 9.98 -26.89 21.74
C SER A 61 10.05 -27.88 20.57
N SER A 62 10.73 -27.50 19.49
CA SER A 62 10.77 -28.25 18.24
C SER A 62 12.11 -28.15 17.54
N SER A 63 12.33 -29.14 16.67
CA SER A 63 13.53 -29.23 15.85
C SER A 63 13.47 -28.23 14.68
N ILE A 64 14.63 -27.63 14.37
CA ILE A 64 14.77 -26.50 13.44
C ILE A 64 15.24 -27.01 12.07
N ARG A 65 14.38 -26.95 11.06
CA ARG A 65 14.71 -27.25 9.66
C ARG A 65 15.26 -26.04 8.91
N SER A 66 14.81 -24.84 9.21
CA SER A 66 15.20 -23.60 8.53
C SER A 66 14.90 -22.40 9.42
N VAL A 67 15.64 -21.31 9.24
CA VAL A 67 15.48 -20.08 10.03
C VAL A 67 15.49 -18.86 9.12
N GLY A 68 14.50 -17.99 9.30
CA GLY A 68 14.48 -16.63 8.79
C GLY A 68 14.53 -15.64 9.96
N VAL A 69 15.42 -14.66 9.90
CA VAL A 69 15.53 -13.62 10.94
C VAL A 69 15.13 -12.27 10.38
N CYS A 70 14.27 -11.56 11.10
CA CYS A 70 13.95 -10.18 10.75
C CYS A 70 15.05 -9.26 11.27
N PRO A 71 15.80 -8.55 10.40
CA PRO A 71 16.88 -7.67 10.85
C PRO A 71 16.37 -6.44 11.63
N THR A 72 15.09 -6.07 11.44
CA THR A 72 14.49 -4.89 12.09
C THR A 72 13.95 -5.21 13.48
N THR A 73 13.19 -6.30 13.62
CA THR A 73 12.53 -6.64 14.90
C THR A 73 13.31 -7.66 15.72
N GLY A 74 14.25 -8.38 15.11
CA GLY A 74 14.91 -9.53 15.73
C GLY A 74 14.03 -10.76 15.87
N ASN A 75 12.80 -10.75 15.31
CA ASN A 75 11.94 -11.92 15.31
C ASN A 75 12.54 -13.05 14.47
N TYR A 76 12.22 -14.29 14.85
CA TYR A 76 12.60 -15.49 14.13
C TYR A 76 11.37 -16.14 13.51
N ILE A 77 11.47 -16.59 12.27
CA ILE A 77 10.56 -17.56 11.67
C ILE A 77 11.34 -18.86 11.53
N ILE A 78 10.80 -19.94 12.06
CA ILE A 78 11.49 -21.21 12.20
C ILE A 78 10.66 -22.29 11.55
N ASP A 79 11.18 -22.92 10.51
CA ASP A 79 10.61 -24.16 9.97
C ASP A 79 10.80 -25.28 10.99
N ASN A 80 9.79 -25.52 11.80
CA ASN A 80 9.62 -26.65 12.69
C ASN A 80 9.24 -27.90 11.89
N MET A 81 10.01 -28.98 12.07
CA MET A 81 9.77 -30.24 11.34
C MET A 81 8.42 -30.89 11.61
N LYS A 82 7.71 -30.54 12.70
CA LYS A 82 6.43 -31.13 13.11
C LYS A 82 5.21 -30.36 12.61
N THR A 83 5.22 -29.04 12.74
CA THR A 83 4.02 -28.20 12.62
C THR A 83 4.14 -27.08 11.60
N GLY A 84 5.20 -27.09 10.78
CA GLY A 84 5.44 -26.06 9.78
C GLY A 84 6.36 -24.97 10.33
N PHE A 85 5.92 -23.73 10.47
CA PHE A 85 6.77 -22.55 10.59
C PHE A 85 6.36 -21.70 11.77
N ASP A 86 7.17 -21.68 12.81
CA ASP A 86 6.89 -21.00 14.05
C ASP A 86 7.50 -19.58 14.08
N LEU A 87 6.70 -18.58 14.41
CA LEU A 87 7.12 -17.21 14.66
C LEU A 87 7.50 -17.04 16.13
N TYR A 88 8.74 -16.67 16.40
CA TYR A 88 9.23 -16.32 17.72
C TYR A 88 9.57 -14.84 17.81
N THR A 89 9.15 -14.20 18.90
CA THR A 89 9.68 -12.89 19.28
C THR A 89 11.01 -13.08 20.01
N PRO A 90 11.90 -12.07 20.00
CA PRO A 90 13.10 -12.08 20.83
C PRO A 90 12.78 -12.49 22.27
N ASN A 91 13.62 -13.36 22.84
CA ASN A 91 13.54 -13.81 24.23
C ASN A 91 12.32 -14.69 24.59
N ARG A 92 11.50 -15.14 23.62
CA ARG A 92 10.46 -16.14 23.88
C ARG A 92 10.88 -17.52 23.37
N THR A 93 10.59 -18.54 24.17
CA THR A 93 10.83 -19.96 23.85
C THR A 93 9.60 -20.66 23.30
N ALA A 94 8.42 -20.05 23.45
CA ALA A 94 7.17 -20.51 22.86
C ALA A 94 6.84 -19.73 21.58
N PRO A 95 6.31 -20.41 20.55
CA PRO A 95 5.93 -19.76 19.31
C PRO A 95 4.75 -18.83 19.55
N ALA A 96 4.80 -17.64 18.96
CA ALA A 96 3.65 -16.76 18.88
C ALA A 96 2.62 -17.30 17.86
N ARG A 97 3.07 -18.05 16.84
CA ARG A 97 2.23 -18.56 15.75
C ARG A 97 2.92 -19.60 14.88
N SER A 98 2.18 -20.46 14.18
CA SER A 98 2.67 -21.44 13.19
C SER A 98 2.15 -21.18 11.75
N PHE A 99 2.93 -21.49 10.71
CA PHE A 99 2.66 -21.33 9.26
C PHE A 99 3.17 -22.55 8.46
N ASP A 100 3.06 -22.64 7.13
CA ASP A 100 3.53 -23.85 6.39
C ASP A 100 4.90 -23.71 5.69
N GLN A 101 5.26 -22.50 5.22
CA GLN A 101 6.61 -22.03 4.85
C GLN A 101 6.78 -20.55 5.15
N GLY A 102 7.96 -19.93 5.23
CA GLY A 102 8.00 -18.54 5.73
C GLY A 102 9.30 -17.76 5.60
N VAL A 103 9.21 -16.54 5.07
CA VAL A 103 10.22 -15.48 5.21
C VAL A 103 9.57 -14.16 5.61
N PHE A 104 10.28 -13.32 6.35
CA PHE A 104 9.81 -11.96 6.66
C PHE A 104 9.95 -11.04 5.44
N ALA A 105 8.91 -10.25 5.16
CA ALA A 105 8.97 -9.12 4.24
C ALA A 105 8.46 -7.84 4.91
N GLU A 106 8.51 -6.72 4.18
CA GLU A 106 8.00 -5.42 4.64
C GLU A 106 8.52 -4.98 6.03
N LYS A 107 9.84 -5.15 6.26
CA LYS A 107 10.49 -4.84 7.54
C LYS A 107 9.90 -5.64 8.73
N GLY A 108 9.47 -6.87 8.48
CA GLY A 108 8.90 -7.76 9.50
C GLY A 108 7.42 -7.53 9.78
N LYS A 109 6.71 -6.75 8.95
CA LYS A 109 5.25 -6.57 9.09
C LYS A 109 4.45 -7.73 8.51
N VAL A 110 5.02 -8.43 7.54
CA VAL A 110 4.37 -9.56 6.87
C VAL A 110 5.29 -10.78 6.85
N ALA A 111 4.68 -11.96 6.88
CA ALA A 111 5.32 -13.25 6.63
C ALA A 111 4.84 -13.78 5.27
N VAL A 112 5.76 -14.28 4.45
CA VAL A 112 5.48 -14.79 3.12
C VAL A 112 5.81 -16.27 3.07
N CYS A 113 4.84 -17.07 2.69
CA CYS A 113 4.82 -18.51 2.89
C CYS A 113 4.62 -19.25 1.57
N GLY A 114 5.54 -20.13 1.20
CA GLY A 114 5.32 -21.09 0.11
C GLY A 114 4.39 -22.22 0.54
N SER A 115 3.73 -22.88 -0.42
CA SER A 115 2.93 -24.08 -0.16
C SER A 115 3.32 -25.25 -1.05
N ASP A 116 2.84 -26.44 -0.69
CA ASP A 116 2.98 -27.66 -1.48
C ASP A 116 2.05 -27.71 -2.72
N HIS A 117 1.19 -26.70 -2.90
CA HIS A 117 0.18 -26.64 -3.95
C HIS A 117 0.26 -25.38 -4.81
N GLY A 118 1.48 -24.88 -5.02
CA GLY A 118 1.80 -23.87 -6.04
C GLY A 118 1.44 -22.43 -5.65
N ASN A 119 0.98 -22.20 -4.43
CA ASN A 119 0.58 -20.87 -3.97
C ASN A 119 1.62 -20.29 -3.01
N VAL A 120 1.67 -18.96 -3.00
CA VAL A 120 2.46 -18.19 -2.04
C VAL A 120 1.50 -17.32 -1.25
N TYR A 121 1.45 -17.50 0.05
CA TYR A 121 0.56 -16.80 0.96
C TYR A 121 1.29 -15.64 1.64
N VAL A 122 0.67 -14.47 1.69
CA VAL A 122 1.19 -13.30 2.40
C VAL A 122 0.32 -13.06 3.62
N PHE A 123 0.89 -13.24 4.80
CA PHE A 123 0.21 -13.02 6.07
C PHE A 123 0.69 -11.74 6.73
N GLY A 124 -0.24 -10.96 7.28
CA GLY A 124 0.14 -9.98 8.29
C GLY A 124 0.65 -10.74 9.53
N VAL A 125 1.73 -10.26 10.15
CA VAL A 125 2.29 -10.92 11.34
C VAL A 125 1.25 -11.08 12.46
N THR A 126 0.30 -10.14 12.53
CA THR A 126 -0.83 -10.16 13.50
C THR A 126 -2.11 -10.83 12.97
N SER A 127 -2.19 -11.17 11.68
CA SER A 127 -3.45 -11.59 11.03
C SER A 127 -3.44 -13.09 10.74
N THR A 128 -4.39 -13.84 11.33
CA THR A 128 -4.53 -15.30 11.19
C THR A 128 -4.76 -15.76 9.76
N GLU A 129 -5.41 -14.93 8.94
CA GLU A 129 -5.77 -15.22 7.56
C GLU A 129 -4.76 -14.63 6.57
N PRO A 130 -4.57 -15.26 5.40
CA PRO A 130 -3.71 -14.70 4.36
C PRO A 130 -4.35 -13.42 3.81
N GLN A 131 -3.58 -12.33 3.83
CA GLN A 131 -3.98 -11.06 3.25
C GLN A 131 -3.94 -11.10 1.72
N GLN A 132 -3.05 -11.93 1.16
CA GLN A 132 -2.90 -12.11 -0.27
C GLN A 132 -2.45 -13.53 -0.61
N ILE A 133 -2.89 -14.02 -1.76
CA ILE A 133 -2.47 -15.30 -2.33
C ILE A 133 -1.89 -15.02 -3.72
N LEU A 134 -0.63 -15.38 -3.93
CA LEU A 134 0.09 -15.21 -5.20
C LEU A 134 0.22 -16.58 -5.88
N LYS A 135 -0.29 -16.69 -7.10
CA LYS A 135 -0.29 -17.95 -7.85
C LYS A 135 1.04 -18.14 -8.59
N HIS A 136 1.89 -19.03 -8.08
CA HIS A 136 3.15 -19.37 -8.76
C HIS A 136 2.98 -20.59 -9.65
N GLY A 137 2.78 -21.77 -9.06
CA GLY A 137 2.76 -23.05 -9.74
C GLY A 137 1.35 -23.62 -9.93
N ARG A 138 1.31 -24.89 -10.32
CA ARG A 138 0.09 -25.72 -10.33
C ARG A 138 -0.16 -26.32 -8.95
N LYS A 139 -1.34 -26.94 -8.77
CA LYS A 139 -1.79 -27.51 -7.49
C LYS A 139 -0.88 -28.64 -6.99
N GLU A 140 -0.11 -29.27 -7.88
CA GLU A 140 0.81 -30.37 -7.56
C GLU A 140 2.27 -29.90 -7.43
N GLU A 141 2.53 -28.60 -7.63
CA GLU A 141 3.89 -28.05 -7.65
C GLU A 141 4.22 -27.37 -6.31
N MET A 142 5.22 -27.87 -5.61
CA MET A 142 5.67 -27.29 -4.35
C MET A 142 6.47 -26.01 -4.59
N ILE A 143 6.22 -24.99 -3.77
CA ILE A 143 7.12 -23.83 -3.65
C ILE A 143 8.32 -24.28 -2.82
N GLN A 144 9.49 -24.28 -3.45
CA GLN A 144 10.73 -24.79 -2.86
C GLN A 144 11.47 -23.69 -2.10
N THR A 145 11.32 -22.44 -2.53
CA THR A 145 11.98 -21.32 -1.87
C THR A 145 11.17 -20.04 -2.02
N VAL A 146 11.25 -19.23 -0.98
CA VAL A 146 10.73 -17.86 -0.94
C VAL A 146 11.85 -17.01 -0.37
N LYS A 147 12.14 -15.88 -1.01
CA LYS A 147 13.05 -14.86 -0.51
C LYS A 147 12.36 -13.51 -0.61
N ALA A 148 12.60 -12.66 0.38
CA ALA A 148 12.09 -11.31 0.39
C ALA A 148 13.24 -10.33 0.54
N ALA A 149 13.15 -9.22 -0.17
CA ALA A 149 14.13 -8.15 -0.15
C ALA A 149 13.43 -6.79 -0.20
N ILE A 150 14.17 -5.76 0.18
CA ILE A 150 13.76 -4.37 0.03
C ILE A 150 14.84 -3.70 -0.81
N THR A 151 14.46 -3.12 -1.95
CA THR A 151 15.40 -2.44 -2.86
C THR A 151 14.83 -1.07 -3.19
N GLY A 152 15.49 -0.02 -2.70
CA GLY A 152 14.99 1.35 -2.83
C GLY A 152 13.58 1.49 -2.25
N GLU A 153 12.63 1.91 -3.09
CA GLU A 153 11.22 2.10 -2.74
C GLU A 153 10.35 0.87 -3.06
N LYS A 154 10.92 -0.33 -3.11
CA LYS A 154 10.19 -1.54 -3.50
C LYS A 154 10.39 -2.66 -2.50
N HIS A 155 9.28 -3.32 -2.16
CA HIS A 155 9.29 -4.64 -1.53
C HIS A 155 9.25 -5.69 -2.64
N ILE A 156 10.18 -6.62 -2.59
CA ILE A 156 10.33 -7.66 -3.61
C ILE A 156 10.22 -9.01 -2.92
N ILE A 157 9.45 -9.92 -3.52
CA ILE A 157 9.40 -11.33 -3.16
C ILE A 157 9.84 -12.12 -4.38
N ALA A 158 10.82 -13.00 -4.23
CA ALA A 158 11.21 -13.98 -5.24
C ALA A 158 10.81 -15.37 -4.76
N THR A 159 10.15 -16.13 -5.62
CA THR A 159 9.72 -17.50 -5.34
C THR A 159 10.23 -18.44 -6.41
N ALA A 160 10.55 -19.69 -6.04
CA ALA A 160 10.87 -20.76 -6.98
C ALA A 160 10.06 -22.01 -6.65
N SER A 161 9.61 -22.70 -7.68
CA SER A 161 8.79 -23.91 -7.57
C SER A 161 9.52 -25.14 -8.11
N SER A 162 9.19 -26.33 -7.61
CA SER A 162 9.66 -27.61 -8.13
C SER A 162 8.97 -28.04 -9.44
N GLY A 163 8.14 -27.17 -10.02
CA GLY A 163 7.53 -27.40 -11.33
C GLY A 163 8.57 -27.65 -12.43
N ARG A 164 8.15 -28.37 -13.48
CA ARG A 164 9.05 -28.82 -14.57
C ARG A 164 9.74 -27.69 -15.33
N LYS A 165 9.19 -26.49 -15.25
CA LYS A 165 9.68 -25.31 -15.98
C LYS A 165 10.77 -24.53 -15.23
N PHE A 166 11.14 -24.93 -14.01
CA PHE A 166 12.12 -24.24 -13.17
C PHE A 166 11.87 -22.72 -13.08
N GLU A 167 10.61 -22.32 -13.00
CA GLU A 167 10.22 -20.91 -13.03
C GLU A 167 10.53 -20.22 -11.70
N ILE A 168 11.22 -19.09 -11.78
CA ILE A 168 11.36 -18.12 -10.69
C ILE A 168 10.40 -16.98 -10.97
N LYS A 169 9.52 -16.67 -10.02
CA LYS A 169 8.62 -15.52 -10.11
C LYS A 169 9.06 -14.44 -9.13
N VAL A 170 9.00 -13.21 -9.61
CA VAL A 170 9.34 -12.02 -8.82
C VAL A 170 8.09 -11.16 -8.70
N TRP A 171 7.72 -10.87 -7.46
CA TRP A 171 6.56 -10.07 -7.10
C TRP A 171 7.05 -8.76 -6.52
N GLU A 172 6.43 -7.66 -6.94
CA GLU A 172 6.82 -6.32 -6.52
C GLU A 172 5.64 -5.60 -5.87
N LYS A 173 5.91 -4.92 -4.76
CA LYS A 173 5.01 -3.94 -4.16
C LYS A 173 5.78 -2.64 -3.95
N GLY A 174 5.31 -1.57 -4.57
CA GLY A 174 5.83 -0.24 -4.32
C GLY A 174 5.61 0.16 -2.86
N ILE A 175 6.69 0.60 -2.20
CA ILE A 175 6.62 1.37 -0.97
C ILE A 175 6.05 2.71 -1.40
N ARG A 176 4.77 2.93 -1.15
CA ARG A 176 4.21 4.27 -1.33
C ARG A 176 4.97 5.19 -0.37
N SER A 177 5.99 5.89 -0.87
CA SER A 177 6.79 6.87 -0.16
C SER A 177 5.84 7.99 0.27
N GLY A 178 5.28 7.88 1.47
CA GLY A 178 4.37 8.89 2.01
C GLY A 178 3.24 9.26 1.06
N SER A 179 2.37 8.32 0.69
CA SER A 179 1.01 8.73 0.32
C SER A 179 0.30 9.15 1.61
N THR A 180 0.51 10.41 2.01
CA THR A 180 -0.49 11.27 2.65
C THR A 180 -1.76 11.26 1.80
N SER A 181 -2.40 10.12 1.65
CA SER A 181 -3.47 9.90 0.66
C SER A 181 -4.61 9.10 1.24
N ARG A 182 -4.41 8.30 2.29
CA ARG A 182 -5.54 7.66 2.95
C ARG A 182 -6.13 8.57 4.04
N GLU A 183 -5.28 9.11 4.89
CA GLU A 183 -5.67 10.11 5.91
C GLU A 183 -5.95 11.50 5.28
N ARG A 184 -5.22 11.85 4.21
CA ARG A 184 -5.48 13.06 3.43
C ARG A 184 -6.76 12.98 2.60
N GLN A 185 -7.22 11.79 2.21
CA GLN A 185 -8.47 11.67 1.45
C GLN A 185 -9.70 11.78 2.35
N GLU A 186 -9.62 11.33 3.62
CA GLU A 186 -10.65 11.61 4.62
C GLU A 186 -10.68 13.10 5.01
N THR A 187 -9.52 13.74 5.22
CA THR A 187 -9.48 15.18 5.52
C THR A 187 -9.79 16.07 4.32
N ILE A 188 -9.37 15.71 3.09
CA ILE A 188 -9.80 16.41 1.87
C ILE A 188 -11.30 16.24 1.67
N SER A 189 -11.88 15.06 1.92
CA SER A 189 -13.33 14.87 1.85
C SER A 189 -14.06 15.76 2.87
N PHE A 190 -13.59 15.81 4.11
CA PHE A 190 -14.17 16.67 5.15
C PHE A 190 -14.05 18.16 4.80
N MET A 191 -12.87 18.62 4.37
CA MET A 191 -12.64 20.01 3.97
C MET A 191 -13.46 20.39 2.72
N THR A 192 -13.66 19.45 1.78
CA THR A 192 -14.50 19.68 0.60
C THR A 192 -15.96 19.84 1.01
N VAL A 193 -16.48 18.96 1.87
CA VAL A 193 -17.84 19.06 2.40
C VAL A 193 -18.04 20.36 3.18
N LEU A 194 -17.06 20.73 4.02
CA LEU A 194 -17.09 21.98 4.78
C LEU A 194 -17.07 23.22 3.87
N ASN A 195 -16.23 23.22 2.83
CA ASN A 195 -16.17 24.31 1.85
C ASN A 195 -17.47 24.46 1.06
N VAL A 196 -18.10 23.34 0.65
CA VAL A 196 -19.40 23.35 -0.02
C VAL A 196 -20.49 23.92 0.90
N LEU A 197 -20.52 23.50 2.17
CA LEU A 197 -21.45 24.04 3.16
C LEU A 197 -21.25 25.55 3.37
N LEU A 198 -20.02 26.01 3.53
CA LEU A 198 -19.71 27.43 3.66
C LEU A 198 -20.14 28.22 2.43
N PHE A 199 -19.93 27.67 1.22
CA PHE A 199 -20.37 28.30 -0.02
C PHE A 199 -21.90 28.44 -0.08
N VAL A 200 -22.65 27.39 0.27
CA VAL A 200 -24.12 27.42 0.31
C VAL A 200 -24.61 28.46 1.32
N VAL A 201 -24.01 28.52 2.51
CA VAL A 201 -24.35 29.52 3.53
C VAL A 201 -24.05 30.94 3.05
N LEU A 202 -22.91 31.17 2.40
CA LEU A 202 -22.57 32.47 1.82
C LEU A 202 -23.54 32.86 0.70
N CYS A 203 -23.91 31.94 -0.18
CA CYS A 203 -24.94 32.18 -1.20
C CYS A 203 -26.28 32.53 -0.56
N TRP A 204 -26.68 31.85 0.51
CA TRP A 204 -27.92 32.15 1.24
C TRP A 204 -27.88 33.54 1.89
N MET A 205 -26.80 33.86 2.61
CA MET A 205 -26.65 35.17 3.28
C MET A 205 -26.62 36.32 2.29
N THR A 206 -26.02 36.11 1.12
CA THR A 206 -25.94 37.13 0.06
C THR A 206 -27.15 37.09 -0.88
N ALA A 207 -28.03 36.08 -0.81
CA ALA A 207 -29.21 36.01 -1.67
C ALA A 207 -30.07 37.28 -1.55
N GLY A 208 -30.24 37.82 -0.33
CA GLY A 208 -30.98 39.06 -0.12
C GLY A 208 -30.39 40.30 -0.80
N THR A 209 -29.07 40.33 -1.05
CA THR A 209 -28.41 41.43 -1.76
C THR A 209 -28.44 41.26 -3.28
N TRP A 210 -28.45 40.02 -3.78
CA TRP A 210 -28.46 39.73 -5.22
C TRP A 210 -29.86 39.55 -5.81
N LEU A 211 -30.85 39.14 -5.03
CA LEU A 211 -32.23 38.95 -5.50
C LEU A 211 -32.87 40.24 -6.07
N PRO A 212 -32.72 41.43 -5.45
CA PRO A 212 -33.34 42.64 -5.98
C PRO A 212 -32.74 43.10 -7.33
N PRO A 213 -31.40 43.15 -7.52
CA PRO A 213 -30.81 43.44 -8.83
C PRO A 213 -31.20 42.44 -9.92
N VAL A 214 -31.30 41.15 -9.60
CA VAL A 214 -31.69 40.11 -10.58
C VAL A 214 -33.17 40.24 -10.96
N ALA A 215 -34.04 40.54 -9.99
CA ALA A 215 -35.44 40.84 -10.26
C ALA A 215 -35.61 42.09 -11.14
N ASP A 216 -34.85 43.16 -10.86
CA ASP A 216 -34.83 44.40 -11.65
C ASP A 216 -34.33 44.17 -13.08
N VAL A 217 -33.28 43.35 -13.26
CA VAL A 217 -32.80 42.96 -14.60
C VAL A 217 -33.84 42.13 -15.34
N HIS A 218 -34.51 41.19 -14.67
CA HIS A 218 -35.55 40.37 -15.28
C HIS A 218 -36.77 41.22 -15.70
N GLU A 219 -37.17 42.19 -14.88
CA GLU A 219 -38.25 43.13 -15.19
C GLU A 219 -37.89 44.03 -16.38
N LYS A 220 -36.65 44.54 -16.43
CA LYS A 220 -36.14 45.33 -17.57
C LYS A 220 -36.08 44.52 -18.86
N ILE A 221 -35.66 43.26 -18.80
CA ILE A 221 -35.66 42.36 -19.98
C ILE A 221 -37.09 42.12 -20.48
N ASN A 222 -38.03 41.86 -19.57
CA ASN A 222 -39.44 41.67 -19.92
C ASN A 222 -40.05 42.94 -20.52
N PHE A 223 -39.72 44.12 -19.98
CA PHE A 223 -40.17 45.40 -20.52
C PHE A 223 -39.65 45.63 -21.95
N VAL A 224 -38.38 45.36 -22.21
CA VAL A 224 -37.80 45.46 -23.57
C VAL A 224 -38.45 44.46 -24.52
N ALA A 225 -38.67 43.23 -24.09
CA ALA A 225 -39.35 42.21 -24.90
C ALA A 225 -40.78 42.64 -25.29
N ILE A 226 -41.52 43.28 -24.38
CA ILE A 226 -42.86 43.82 -24.65
C ILE A 226 -42.78 44.99 -25.64
N GLN A 227 -41.85 45.94 -25.46
CA GLN A 227 -41.65 47.07 -26.38
C GLN A 227 -41.29 46.62 -27.80
N VAL A 228 -40.37 45.65 -27.92
CA VAL A 228 -39.99 45.06 -29.21
C VAL A 228 -41.19 44.37 -29.86
N SER A 229 -41.98 43.60 -29.10
CA SER A 229 -43.20 42.97 -29.59
C SER A 229 -44.23 43.99 -30.10
N HIS A 230 -44.40 45.11 -29.40
CA HIS A 230 -45.33 46.18 -29.80
C HIS A 230 -44.84 46.94 -31.04
N MET A 231 -43.55 47.24 -31.14
CA MET A 231 -42.93 47.85 -32.33
C MET A 231 -43.06 46.96 -33.56
N LEU A 232 -42.87 45.64 -33.40
CA LEU A 232 -43.05 44.67 -34.48
C LEU A 232 -44.53 44.61 -34.93
N ASN A 233 -45.47 44.58 -33.99
CA ASN A 233 -46.91 44.55 -34.31
C ASN A 233 -47.42 45.83 -35.00
N LEU A 234 -46.89 47.00 -34.65
CA LEU A 234 -47.23 48.27 -35.32
C LEU A 234 -46.68 48.37 -36.75
N HIS A 235 -45.57 47.69 -37.04
CA HIS A 235 -44.96 47.71 -38.37
C HIS A 235 -45.50 46.62 -39.29
N THR A 236 -45.99 45.51 -38.75
CA THR A 236 -46.64 44.44 -39.51
C THR A 236 -48.13 44.75 -39.69
N ASN A 237 -48.44 45.76 -40.49
CA ASN A 237 -49.77 45.87 -41.11
C ASN A 237 -49.95 44.73 -42.14
N GLY A 238 -50.21 43.52 -41.63
CA GLY A 238 -50.79 42.41 -42.41
C GLY A 238 -49.84 41.34 -42.97
N GLN A 239 -48.56 41.26 -42.59
CA GLN A 239 -47.68 40.16 -43.02
C GLN A 239 -47.19 39.29 -41.84
N PRO A 240 -47.79 38.10 -41.61
CA PRO A 240 -47.47 37.23 -40.47
C PRO A 240 -46.13 36.50 -40.57
N ALA A 241 -45.47 36.49 -41.73
CA ALA A 241 -44.23 35.72 -41.94
C ALA A 241 -42.99 36.35 -41.28
N ILE A 242 -42.98 37.66 -41.03
CA ILE A 242 -41.78 38.38 -40.54
C ILE A 242 -41.60 38.21 -39.02
N LEU A 243 -42.68 38.00 -38.27
CA LEU A 243 -42.65 37.91 -36.81
C LEU A 243 -41.96 36.63 -36.30
N ASP A 244 -42.05 35.54 -37.06
CA ASP A 244 -41.52 34.23 -36.67
C ASP A 244 -39.99 34.14 -36.85
N ASP A 245 -39.46 34.83 -37.86
CA ASP A 245 -38.01 34.94 -38.09
C ASP A 245 -37.34 35.85 -37.05
N VAL A 246 -37.99 36.93 -36.61
CA VAL A 246 -37.45 37.80 -35.55
C VAL A 246 -37.40 37.06 -34.20
N LYS A 247 -38.40 36.25 -33.87
CA LYS A 247 -38.38 35.40 -32.66
C LYS A 247 -37.24 34.37 -32.70
N LYS A 248 -36.95 33.79 -33.87
CA LYS A 248 -35.81 32.88 -34.06
C LYS A 248 -34.46 33.57 -33.92
N VAL A 249 -34.35 34.83 -34.30
CA VAL A 249 -33.11 35.61 -34.14
C VAL A 249 -32.89 35.97 -32.67
N ILE A 250 -33.92 36.43 -31.96
CA ILE A 250 -33.83 36.78 -30.54
C ILE A 250 -33.48 35.55 -29.68
N THR A 251 -34.07 34.38 -29.97
CA THR A 251 -33.76 33.13 -29.25
C THR A 251 -32.38 32.55 -29.58
N ARG A 252 -31.71 33.05 -30.63
CA ARG A 252 -30.34 32.67 -31.02
C ARG A 252 -29.27 33.67 -30.59
N MET A 253 -29.65 34.82 -30.02
CA MET A 253 -28.67 35.77 -29.51
C MET A 253 -28.10 35.27 -28.18
N ASP A 254 -26.78 35.10 -28.15
CA ASP A 254 -26.01 34.75 -26.96
C ASP A 254 -26.09 35.86 -25.88
N GLU A 255 -25.97 35.48 -24.61
CA GLU A 255 -26.10 36.40 -23.47
C GLU A 255 -25.17 37.62 -23.58
N ASP A 256 -23.96 37.41 -24.12
CA ASP A 256 -22.96 38.45 -24.35
C ASP A 256 -23.38 39.47 -25.44
N MET A 257 -24.13 39.04 -26.46
CA MET A 257 -24.69 39.95 -27.46
C MET A 257 -25.87 40.73 -26.89
N LEU A 258 -26.70 40.10 -26.08
CA LEU A 258 -27.81 40.75 -25.37
C LEU A 258 -27.32 41.86 -24.43
N ARG A 259 -26.25 41.60 -23.65
CA ARG A 259 -25.62 42.61 -22.78
C ARG A 259 -25.06 43.79 -23.56
N LYS A 260 -24.40 43.55 -24.70
CA LYS A 260 -23.86 44.60 -25.57
C LYS A 260 -24.95 45.47 -26.20
N VAL A 261 -26.05 44.86 -26.65
CA VAL A 261 -27.16 45.60 -27.30
C VAL A 261 -27.93 46.44 -26.29
N LEU A 262 -28.09 45.98 -25.05
CA LEU A 262 -28.83 46.70 -24.01
C LEU A 262 -28.01 47.79 -23.30
N GLN A 263 -26.74 47.97 -23.65
CA GLN A 263 -25.80 48.92 -23.01
C GLN A 263 -25.75 48.80 -21.47
N ILE A 264 -26.01 47.60 -20.94
CA ILE A 264 -25.87 47.32 -19.52
C ILE A 264 -24.38 47.04 -19.28
N LYS A 265 -23.69 47.95 -18.58
CA LYS A 265 -22.27 47.82 -18.20
C LYS A 265 -22.06 46.73 -17.16
#